data_AF-A0A4R8DJL7-F1
#
_entry.id   AF-A0A4R8DJL7-F1
#
_cell.length_a   1.000
_cell.length_b   1.000
_cell.length_c   1.000
_cell.angle_alpha   90.00
_cell.angle_beta   90.00
_cell.angle_gamma   90.00
#
_symmetry.space_group_name_H-M   'P 1'
#
loop_
_entity.id
_entity.type
_entity.pdbx_description
1 polymer ?
#
loop_
_entity_poly.entity_id
_entity_poly.type
_entity_poly.pdbx_seq_one_letter_code
_entity_poly.pdbx_strand_id
1 'polypeptide(L)'
;MRVQNGRLVALVAAVAVAAITGGGALAWRQGPQANAEAPSPLSGSPSPATSTPTKSTPTAKPTPTSSKPSTATSTPSGPMKTKIDLKKLPQGRAPQVTYLSGRTIRGGAGEDVTVPGTTDIQDVARLRSSALAVVTKGFGTEMLNLDSDSKITRRTPDVTQIVTTDDGGAAAYVATRLKDTGEELAGATIYAESTEVQKVAVPDIWNTRLLSYLDGKVYFDASTTQDGDSGLYEWTPGTSKPVQLKAVPNPMAVSSAGTAGSLTTLNDQSSCSSLLTVPFGKRLWRTCDYLITGFTPDAATVIAGPKYQDGYGDGIAGALNAKTGMLLHEWSGVFRQSVPEDDQHLLLLADNGEETPASIVRCTISTGACERATPLAKGQLLIGS
;
A
#
# COMPACT_ATOMS: atom_id res chain seq x y z
N MET A 1 45.98 -10.07 38.59
CA MET A 1 46.98 -9.95 37.51
C MET A 1 46.43 -9.01 36.46
N ARG A 2 47.03 -7.82 36.34
CA ARG A 2 46.71 -6.82 35.32
C ARG A 2 47.45 -7.17 34.04
N VAL A 3 46.78 -7.13 32.90
CA VAL A 3 47.43 -6.96 31.60
C VAL A 3 46.70 -5.83 30.88
N GLN A 4 47.37 -4.67 30.85
CA GLN A 4 47.11 -3.58 29.92
C GLN A 4 48.06 -3.76 28.74
N ASN A 5 47.55 -3.67 27.52
CA ASN A 5 48.25 -3.35 26.27
C ASN A 5 47.15 -2.71 25.41
N GLY A 6 47.26 -1.54 24.79
CA GLY A 6 48.40 -0.74 24.39
C GLY A 6 47.98 -0.10 23.06
N ARG A 7 47.80 1.22 23.05
CA ARG A 7 47.31 2.05 21.93
C ARG A 7 48.25 2.08 20.71
N LEU A 8 47.68 2.48 19.55
CA LEU A 8 48.14 3.40 18.48
C LEU A 8 47.97 2.79 17.07
N VAL A 9 47.82 3.49 15.93
CA VAL A 9 47.30 4.79 15.43
C VAL A 9 47.57 4.80 13.89
N ALA A 10 46.86 5.66 13.13
CA ALA A 10 47.15 6.18 11.77
C ALA A 10 46.66 5.35 10.56
N LEU A 11 45.68 5.81 9.77
CA LEU A 11 45.66 6.88 8.73
C LEU A 11 46.19 6.40 7.36
N VAL A 12 45.37 6.53 6.29
CA VAL A 12 45.62 7.31 5.05
C VAL A 12 44.53 7.00 4.01
N ALA A 13 44.07 8.06 3.35
CA ALA A 13 43.10 8.10 2.26
C ALA A 13 43.74 7.95 0.87
N ALA A 14 43.00 7.46 -0.14
CA ALA A 14 43.15 7.89 -1.53
C ALA A 14 41.97 7.43 -2.40
N VAL A 15 41.56 8.34 -3.30
CA VAL A 15 40.44 8.32 -4.25
C VAL A 15 40.88 7.71 -5.58
N ALA A 16 39.98 7.04 -6.31
CA ALA A 16 40.01 7.05 -7.78
C ALA A 16 38.61 6.86 -8.39
N VAL A 17 38.15 7.92 -9.05
CA VAL A 17 37.03 7.97 -9.99
C VAL A 17 37.51 7.44 -11.35
N ALA A 18 36.72 6.58 -12.01
CA ALA A 18 36.83 6.35 -13.44
C ALA A 18 35.43 6.33 -14.07
N ALA A 19 35.17 7.32 -14.92
CA ALA A 19 33.95 7.48 -15.69
C ALA A 19 34.16 7.00 -17.13
N ILE A 20 33.15 6.27 -17.63
CA ILE A 20 32.60 6.22 -19.00
C ILE A 20 33.57 6.03 -20.18
N THR A 21 33.35 4.97 -20.97
CA THR A 21 33.16 5.05 -22.45
C THR A 21 32.85 3.66 -23.01
N GLY A 22 31.73 3.54 -23.76
CA GLY A 22 31.38 2.30 -24.45
C GLY A 22 29.94 2.26 -24.94
N GLY A 23 29.55 3.23 -25.78
CA GLY A 23 28.35 3.11 -26.62
C GLY A 23 28.65 2.28 -27.87
N GLY A 24 27.69 1.48 -28.34
CA GLY A 24 27.83 0.75 -29.60
C GLY A 24 26.81 -0.36 -29.84
N ALA A 25 25.61 0.04 -30.27
CA ALA A 25 24.73 -0.60 -31.24
C ALA A 25 24.78 -2.14 -31.45
N LEU A 26 23.65 -2.81 -31.17
CA LEU A 26 23.09 -3.82 -32.08
C LEU A 26 21.56 -3.73 -32.03
N ALA A 27 21.00 -3.10 -33.05
CA ALA A 27 19.61 -3.18 -33.43
C ALA A 27 19.49 -4.17 -34.59
N TRP A 28 18.77 -5.29 -34.42
CA TRP A 28 18.01 -5.88 -35.53
C TRP A 28 17.04 -7.00 -35.12
N ARG A 29 15.77 -6.74 -35.49
CA ARG A 29 14.75 -7.67 -36.03
C ARG A 29 14.19 -8.77 -35.13
N GLN A 30 12.98 -8.53 -34.64
CA GLN A 30 11.81 -9.38 -34.92
C GLN A 30 10.53 -8.52 -34.98
N GLY A 31 9.69 -8.81 -35.97
CA GLY A 31 8.49 -8.05 -36.31
C GLY A 31 7.26 -8.41 -35.45
N PRO A 32 6.10 -7.78 -35.72
CA PRO A 32 4.99 -7.69 -34.79
C PRO A 32 4.14 -8.97 -34.78
N GLN A 33 3.85 -9.49 -33.58
CA GLN A 33 2.66 -10.31 -33.33
C GLN A 33 1.56 -9.44 -32.71
N ALA A 34 0.37 -9.58 -33.28
CA ALA A 34 -0.83 -8.84 -32.93
C ALA A 34 -1.46 -9.32 -31.63
N ASN A 35 -2.20 -8.40 -31.01
CA ASN A 35 -3.14 -8.54 -29.89
C ASN A 35 -2.54 -8.50 -28.47
N ALA A 36 -2.12 -7.29 -28.08
CA ALA A 36 -2.23 -6.82 -26.71
C ALA A 36 -2.88 -5.42 -26.75
N GLU A 37 -4.02 -5.26 -26.07
CA GLU A 37 -4.56 -3.95 -25.77
C GLU A 37 -3.50 -3.16 -25.00
N ALA A 38 -3.06 -2.05 -25.59
CA ALA A 38 -2.01 -1.22 -25.03
C ALA A 38 -2.46 -0.58 -23.71
N PRO A 39 -1.58 -0.48 -22.70
CA PRO A 39 -1.82 0.37 -21.54
C PRO A 39 -1.86 1.85 -21.96
N SER A 40 -2.88 2.58 -21.50
CA SER A 40 -2.97 4.03 -21.64
C SER A 40 -1.73 4.72 -21.06
N PRO A 41 -1.10 5.67 -21.77
CA PRO A 41 0.01 6.44 -21.21
C PRO A 41 -0.50 7.38 -20.13
N LEU A 42 0.18 7.35 -18.97
CA LEU A 42 0.06 8.35 -17.92
C LEU A 42 0.41 9.74 -18.47
N SER A 43 -0.45 10.71 -18.16
CA SER A 43 -0.45 12.08 -18.64
C SER A 43 0.92 12.77 -18.52
N GLY A 44 1.52 13.07 -19.68
CA GLY A 44 2.72 13.90 -19.79
C GLY A 44 2.45 15.37 -19.47
N SER A 45 3.30 15.94 -18.63
CA SER A 45 3.37 17.34 -18.26
C SER A 45 3.55 18.26 -19.49
N PRO A 46 2.82 19.38 -19.63
CA PRO A 46 2.94 20.25 -20.79
C PRO A 46 4.25 21.06 -20.75
N SER A 47 5.06 20.93 -21.80
CA SER A 47 6.21 21.82 -22.06
C SER A 47 5.76 23.22 -22.51
N PRO A 48 6.54 24.27 -22.20
CA PRO A 48 6.15 25.66 -22.46
C PRO A 48 6.34 26.03 -23.94
N ALA A 49 5.27 26.51 -24.57
CA ALA A 49 5.31 27.06 -25.92
C ALA A 49 5.94 28.47 -25.93
N THR A 50 6.99 28.62 -26.73
CA THR A 50 7.66 29.89 -27.04
C THR A 50 6.76 30.77 -27.92
N SER A 51 6.45 31.97 -27.46
CA SER A 51 5.60 32.95 -28.13
C SER A 51 6.36 33.72 -29.22
N THR A 52 5.79 33.78 -30.43
CA THR A 52 6.23 34.65 -31.53
C THR A 52 5.25 35.83 -31.64
N PRO A 53 5.70 37.10 -31.72
CA PRO A 53 4.80 38.25 -31.74
C PRO A 53 4.25 38.49 -33.15
N THR A 54 2.93 38.47 -33.30
CA THR A 54 2.27 38.88 -34.56
C THR A 54 1.44 40.15 -34.34
N LYS A 55 1.60 41.06 -35.30
CA LYS A 55 1.09 42.43 -35.40
C LYS A 55 -0.39 42.60 -35.04
N SER A 56 -0.62 43.73 -34.36
CA SER A 56 -1.89 44.36 -34.04
C SER A 56 -2.73 44.73 -35.27
N THR A 57 -4.03 44.44 -35.20
CA THR A 57 -5.09 44.92 -36.10
C THR A 57 -6.24 45.47 -35.24
N PRO A 58 -6.94 46.54 -35.63
CA PRO A 58 -7.73 47.36 -34.71
C PRO A 58 -9.14 46.83 -34.42
N THR A 59 -9.47 46.88 -33.12
CA THR A 59 -10.74 47.23 -32.47
C THR A 59 -12.04 46.99 -33.26
N ALA A 60 -12.66 45.84 -33.00
CA ALA A 60 -14.09 45.63 -33.20
C ALA A 60 -14.85 45.74 -31.86
N LYS A 61 -15.95 46.48 -31.91
CA LYS A 61 -16.91 46.78 -30.83
C LYS A 61 -17.49 45.51 -30.18
N PRO A 62 -17.54 45.39 -28.84
CA PRO A 62 -18.05 44.18 -28.20
C PRO A 62 -19.59 44.10 -28.30
N THR A 63 -20.08 42.99 -28.84
CA THR A 63 -21.48 42.57 -28.79
C THR A 63 -21.69 41.77 -27.50
N PRO A 64 -22.74 42.04 -26.70
CA PRO A 64 -23.02 41.30 -25.48
C PRO A 64 -23.43 39.86 -25.84
N THR A 65 -22.52 38.92 -25.66
CA THR A 65 -22.80 37.49 -25.85
C THR A 65 -23.39 36.97 -24.54
N SER A 66 -24.68 36.63 -24.58
CA SER A 66 -25.41 35.96 -23.52
C SER A 66 -24.66 34.69 -23.09
N SER A 67 -24.12 34.70 -21.88
CA SER A 67 -23.50 33.54 -21.24
C SER A 67 -24.58 32.52 -20.91
N LYS A 68 -24.71 31.51 -21.77
CA LYS A 68 -25.55 30.33 -21.54
C LYS A 68 -25.13 29.68 -20.21
N PRO A 69 -26.05 29.37 -19.28
CA PRO A 69 -25.72 28.71 -18.02
C PRO A 69 -25.01 27.39 -18.31
N SER A 70 -23.80 27.23 -17.76
CA SER A 70 -23.05 25.98 -17.79
C SER A 70 -23.91 24.91 -17.11
N THR A 71 -24.36 23.93 -17.89
CA THR A 71 -25.10 22.77 -17.42
C THR A 71 -24.26 22.08 -16.36
N ALA A 72 -24.71 22.13 -15.11
CA ALA A 72 -24.13 21.38 -14.01
C ALA A 72 -24.02 19.92 -14.44
N THR A 73 -22.79 19.41 -14.54
CA THR A 73 -22.51 18.00 -14.80
C THR A 73 -23.23 17.20 -13.71
N SER A 74 -24.30 16.51 -14.09
CA SER A 74 -25.08 15.67 -13.19
C SER A 74 -24.16 14.61 -12.61
N THR A 75 -23.91 14.67 -11.30
CA THR A 75 -23.18 13.64 -10.58
C THR A 75 -23.86 12.29 -10.83
N PRO A 76 -23.14 11.26 -11.32
CA PRO A 76 -23.74 9.95 -11.56
C PRO A 76 -24.42 9.41 -10.30
N SER A 77 -25.73 9.22 -10.35
CA SER A 77 -26.57 8.73 -9.26
C SER A 77 -26.65 7.19 -9.29
N GLY A 78 -25.51 6.51 -9.10
CA GLY A 78 -25.49 5.08 -8.83
C GLY A 78 -26.08 4.76 -7.44
N PRO A 79 -26.55 3.52 -7.19
CA PRO A 79 -26.96 3.14 -5.84
C PRO A 79 -25.72 3.12 -4.94
N MET A 80 -25.68 3.92 -3.87
CA MET A 80 -24.52 4.00 -2.95
C MET A 80 -24.17 2.68 -2.23
N LYS A 81 -24.98 1.63 -2.42
CA LYS A 81 -24.80 0.32 -1.80
C LYS A 81 -24.93 -0.77 -2.85
N THR A 82 -23.98 -1.71 -2.89
CA THR A 82 -23.95 -2.84 -3.82
C THR A 82 -23.72 -4.14 -3.06
N LYS A 83 -24.53 -5.17 -3.33
CA LYS A 83 -24.28 -6.52 -2.82
C LYS A 83 -23.49 -7.31 -3.84
N ILE A 84 -22.35 -7.86 -3.44
CA ILE A 84 -21.51 -8.68 -4.31
C ILE A 84 -22.05 -10.11 -4.34
N ASP A 85 -22.29 -10.61 -5.54
CA ASP A 85 -22.56 -12.03 -5.83
C ASP A 85 -21.46 -12.54 -6.76
N LEU A 86 -20.45 -13.19 -6.17
CA LEU A 86 -19.22 -13.59 -6.87
C LEU A 86 -19.46 -14.43 -8.12
N LYS A 87 -20.52 -15.24 -8.13
CA LYS A 87 -20.85 -16.12 -9.26
C LYS A 87 -21.45 -15.34 -10.44
N LYS A 88 -22.09 -14.20 -10.16
CA LYS A 88 -22.75 -13.35 -11.17
C LYS A 88 -21.85 -12.26 -11.74
N LEU A 89 -20.73 -11.97 -11.10
CA LEU A 89 -19.80 -10.97 -11.62
C LEU A 89 -19.21 -11.42 -12.98
N PRO A 90 -19.03 -10.50 -13.93
CA PRO A 90 -18.28 -10.79 -15.15
C PRO A 90 -16.79 -10.99 -14.82
N GLN A 91 -16.05 -11.66 -15.72
CA GLN A 91 -14.60 -11.65 -15.67
C GLN A 91 -14.11 -10.26 -16.12
N GLY A 92 -13.20 -9.68 -15.35
CA GLY A 92 -12.62 -8.37 -15.60
C GLY A 92 -11.11 -8.42 -15.84
N ARG A 93 -10.49 -7.24 -15.74
CA ARG A 93 -9.03 -7.08 -15.84
C ARG A 93 -8.34 -7.67 -14.60
N ALA A 94 -7.16 -8.26 -14.79
CA ALA A 94 -6.31 -8.71 -13.68
C ALA A 94 -5.88 -7.54 -12.79
N PRO A 95 -5.63 -7.77 -11.47
CA PRO A 95 -5.13 -6.74 -10.58
C PRO A 95 -3.83 -6.12 -11.09
N GLN A 96 -3.71 -4.80 -11.01
CA GLN A 96 -2.50 -4.06 -11.36
C GLN A 96 -1.51 -3.97 -10.20
N VAL A 97 -1.98 -4.14 -8.95
CA VAL A 97 -1.14 -4.26 -7.77
C VAL A 97 -0.62 -5.69 -7.61
N THR A 98 0.40 -5.87 -6.79
CA THR A 98 0.95 -7.20 -6.47
C THR A 98 -0.14 -8.07 -5.83
N TYR A 99 -0.22 -9.34 -6.23
CA TYR A 99 -1.10 -10.32 -5.59
C TYR A 99 -0.51 -11.73 -5.69
N LEU A 100 -0.93 -12.61 -4.79
CA LEU A 100 -0.55 -14.02 -4.78
C LEU A 100 -1.68 -14.87 -5.33
N SER A 101 -1.40 -15.75 -6.30
CA SER A 101 -2.33 -16.81 -6.73
C SER A 101 -1.62 -18.16 -6.64
N GLY A 102 -2.09 -19.01 -5.72
CA GLY A 102 -1.39 -20.22 -5.32
C GLY A 102 -0.06 -19.87 -4.67
N ARG A 103 1.05 -20.14 -5.37
CA ARG A 103 2.41 -19.75 -4.96
C ARG A 103 3.06 -18.74 -5.91
N THR A 104 2.33 -18.26 -6.91
CA THR A 104 2.85 -17.32 -7.91
C THR A 104 2.44 -15.91 -7.55
N ILE A 105 3.43 -15.05 -7.34
CA ILE A 105 3.28 -13.61 -7.18
C ILE A 105 3.12 -13.00 -8.57
N ARG A 106 2.04 -12.25 -8.76
CA ARG A 106 1.57 -11.67 -10.02
C ARG A 106 1.23 -10.20 -9.82
N GLY A 107 0.97 -9.47 -10.91
CA GLY A 107 0.65 -8.04 -10.87
C GLY A 107 1.82 -7.19 -10.36
N GLY A 108 1.65 -5.86 -10.31
CA GLY A 108 2.72 -4.93 -9.94
C GLY A 108 3.88 -4.89 -10.94
N ALA A 109 5.04 -4.42 -10.49
CA ALA A 109 6.22 -4.28 -11.34
C ALA A 109 6.97 -5.61 -11.57
N GLY A 110 7.07 -6.04 -12.83
CA GLY A 110 7.87 -7.19 -13.24
C GLY A 110 7.07 -8.47 -13.51
N GLU A 111 7.79 -9.53 -13.86
CA GLU A 111 7.21 -10.80 -14.30
C GLU A 111 6.65 -11.64 -13.14
N ASP A 112 5.82 -12.62 -13.47
CA ASP A 112 5.30 -13.61 -12.52
C ASP A 112 6.45 -14.39 -11.83
N VAL A 113 6.45 -14.44 -10.50
CA VAL A 113 7.49 -15.10 -9.69
C VAL A 113 6.88 -16.19 -8.82
N THR A 114 7.44 -17.40 -8.82
CA THR A 114 6.94 -18.50 -7.98
C THR A 114 7.73 -18.60 -6.68
N VAL A 115 7.04 -18.51 -5.55
CA VAL A 115 7.66 -18.68 -4.22
C VAL A 115 7.98 -20.17 -4.02
N PRO A 116 9.26 -20.55 -3.85
CA PRO A 116 9.65 -21.95 -3.66
C PRO A 116 9.17 -22.49 -2.31
N GLY A 117 9.12 -23.82 -2.17
CA GLY A 117 8.74 -24.50 -0.93
C GLY A 117 7.24 -24.78 -0.80
N THR A 118 6.84 -25.20 0.39
CA THR A 118 5.46 -25.62 0.70
C THR A 118 4.88 -24.95 1.94
N THR A 119 5.64 -24.06 2.59
CA THR A 119 5.19 -23.33 3.77
C THR A 119 4.21 -22.22 3.38
N ASP A 120 3.34 -21.86 4.32
CA ASP A 120 2.33 -20.82 4.11
C ASP A 120 3.00 -19.46 3.85
N ILE A 121 2.45 -18.74 2.87
CA ILE A 121 2.88 -17.37 2.52
C ILE A 121 1.97 -16.40 3.26
N GLN A 122 2.49 -15.57 4.14
CA GLN A 122 1.68 -14.66 4.96
C GLN A 122 1.45 -13.31 4.28
N ASP A 123 2.43 -12.85 3.50
CA ASP A 123 2.41 -11.54 2.85
C ASP A 123 3.26 -11.57 1.58
N VAL A 124 2.92 -10.75 0.59
CA VAL A 124 3.67 -10.61 -0.66
C VAL A 124 3.73 -9.16 -1.08
N ALA A 125 4.84 -8.76 -1.67
CA ALA A 125 5.02 -7.42 -2.20
C ALA A 125 6.02 -7.43 -3.35
N ARG A 126 6.21 -6.28 -4.00
CA ARG A 126 7.24 -6.09 -5.02
C ARG A 126 8.10 -4.88 -4.70
N LEU A 127 9.41 -5.06 -4.89
CA LEU A 127 10.39 -3.99 -4.87
C LEU A 127 11.04 -3.95 -6.24
N ARG A 128 10.59 -3.02 -7.08
CA ARG A 128 10.94 -2.95 -8.50
C ARG A 128 10.64 -4.29 -9.18
N SER A 129 11.63 -4.92 -9.81
CA SER A 129 11.50 -6.23 -10.45
C SER A 129 11.64 -7.42 -9.49
N SER A 130 11.97 -7.19 -8.21
CA SER A 130 12.13 -8.27 -7.23
C SER A 130 10.81 -8.53 -6.51
N ALA A 131 10.52 -9.80 -6.24
CA ALA A 131 9.39 -10.18 -5.43
C ALA A 131 9.82 -10.41 -3.97
N LEU A 132 8.98 -9.99 -3.04
CA LEU A 132 9.14 -10.20 -1.61
C LEU A 132 8.02 -11.12 -1.13
N ALA A 133 8.36 -12.11 -0.31
CA ALA A 133 7.38 -13.04 0.26
C ALA A 133 7.71 -13.32 1.72
N VAL A 134 6.76 -13.05 2.63
CA VAL A 134 6.84 -13.52 4.01
C VAL A 134 6.31 -14.93 4.07
N VAL A 135 7.10 -15.88 4.59
CA VAL A 135 6.72 -17.29 4.73
C VAL A 135 6.87 -17.75 6.16
N THR A 136 6.05 -18.73 6.57
CA THR A 136 6.17 -19.37 7.88
C THR A 136 7.48 -20.18 8.00
N LYS A 137 8.14 -20.08 9.15
CA LYS A 137 9.38 -20.80 9.49
C LYS A 137 9.40 -21.20 10.96
N GLY A 138 9.09 -22.47 11.23
CA GLY A 138 8.97 -22.96 12.61
C GLY A 138 7.83 -22.24 13.32
N PHE A 139 8.11 -21.63 14.48
CA PHE A 139 7.16 -20.78 15.19
C PHE A 139 7.10 -19.33 14.69
N GLY A 140 8.07 -18.90 13.88
CA GLY A 140 8.17 -17.53 13.37
C GLY A 140 7.96 -17.44 11.87
N THR A 141 8.49 -16.37 11.30
CA THR A 141 8.41 -16.07 9.86
C THR A 141 9.79 -15.73 9.31
N GLU A 142 9.94 -15.76 8.00
CA GLU A 142 11.06 -15.13 7.30
C GLU A 142 10.58 -14.49 6.01
N MET A 143 11.20 -13.38 5.61
CA MET A 143 11.01 -12.82 4.29
C MET A 143 12.03 -13.39 3.32
N LEU A 144 11.56 -13.81 2.16
CA LEU A 144 12.36 -14.20 1.00
C LEU A 144 12.38 -13.06 -0.01
N ASN A 145 13.57 -12.68 -0.47
CA ASN A 145 13.71 -11.88 -1.68
C ASN A 145 13.97 -12.81 -2.86
N LEU A 146 13.16 -12.66 -3.89
CA LEU A 146 13.19 -13.46 -5.10
C LEU A 146 13.53 -12.56 -6.29
N ASP A 147 14.44 -13.01 -7.14
CA ASP A 147 14.65 -12.39 -8.45
C ASP A 147 13.57 -12.83 -9.46
N SER A 148 13.66 -12.33 -10.70
CA SER A 148 12.71 -12.66 -11.78
C SER A 148 12.70 -14.14 -12.16
N ASP A 149 13.77 -14.88 -11.85
CA ASP A 149 13.88 -16.32 -12.13
C ASP A 149 13.39 -17.18 -10.95
N SER A 150 12.70 -16.57 -9.98
CA SER A 150 12.21 -17.24 -8.77
C SER A 150 13.32 -17.79 -7.86
N LYS A 151 14.56 -17.29 -8.00
CA LYS A 151 15.68 -17.68 -7.14
C LYS A 151 15.74 -16.78 -5.91
N ILE A 152 15.92 -17.40 -4.75
CA ILE A 152 16.09 -16.68 -3.49
C ILE A 152 17.46 -16.01 -3.48
N THR A 153 17.46 -14.68 -3.46
CA THR A 153 18.67 -13.85 -3.41
C THR A 153 19.03 -13.44 -1.99
N ARG A 154 18.01 -13.29 -1.12
CA ARG A 154 18.19 -12.90 0.28
C ARG A 154 17.10 -13.48 1.17
N ARG A 155 17.44 -13.67 2.45
CA ARG A 155 16.50 -14.05 3.52
C ARG A 155 16.64 -13.08 4.68
N THR A 156 15.51 -12.63 5.22
CA THR A 156 15.47 -11.78 6.42
C THR A 156 14.60 -12.47 7.47
N PRO A 157 15.15 -12.86 8.64
CA PRO A 157 14.38 -13.56 9.65
C PRO A 157 13.35 -12.64 10.32
N ASP A 158 12.33 -13.26 10.91
CA ASP A 158 11.35 -12.66 11.82
C ASP A 158 10.47 -11.56 11.19
N VAL A 159 10.49 -11.40 9.87
CA VAL A 159 9.67 -10.39 9.17
C VAL A 159 8.22 -10.82 9.18
N THR A 160 7.32 -9.98 9.70
CA THR A 160 5.89 -10.30 9.84
C THR A 160 4.99 -9.55 8.86
N GLN A 161 5.45 -8.41 8.32
CA GLN A 161 4.68 -7.59 7.39
C GLN A 161 5.60 -6.79 6.47
N ILE A 162 5.12 -6.51 5.26
CA ILE A 162 5.73 -5.64 4.26
C ILE A 162 4.73 -4.53 3.89
N VAL A 163 5.21 -3.35 3.53
CA VAL A 163 4.44 -2.31 2.81
C VAL A 163 5.31 -1.73 1.70
N THR A 164 4.72 -1.35 0.57
CA THR A 164 5.45 -0.72 -0.53
C THR A 164 5.03 0.73 -0.75
N THR A 165 5.88 1.50 -1.42
CA THR A 165 5.46 2.78 -2.02
C THR A 165 4.56 2.50 -3.21
N ASP A 166 3.64 3.42 -3.54
CA ASP A 166 2.69 3.26 -4.66
C ASP A 166 3.37 2.99 -6.01
N ASP A 167 4.60 3.48 -6.20
CA ASP A 167 5.41 3.27 -7.40
C ASP A 167 6.23 1.96 -7.38
N GLY A 168 6.17 1.19 -6.29
CA GLY A 168 6.97 -0.02 -6.06
C GLY A 168 8.48 0.24 -6.00
N GLY A 169 8.90 1.50 -5.89
CA GLY A 169 10.30 1.92 -5.91
C GLY A 169 11.04 1.68 -4.59
N ALA A 170 10.29 1.57 -3.49
CA ALA A 170 10.80 1.29 -2.16
C ALA A 170 9.83 0.39 -1.37
N ALA A 171 10.35 -0.30 -0.35
CA ALA A 171 9.60 -1.16 0.54
C ALA A 171 10.03 -0.93 1.99
N ALA A 172 9.11 -1.07 2.92
CA ALA A 172 9.40 -1.17 4.35
C ALA A 172 8.90 -2.52 4.85
N TYR A 173 9.61 -3.10 5.81
CA TYR A 173 9.21 -4.36 6.41
C TYR A 173 9.59 -4.38 7.89
N VAL A 174 8.76 -5.02 8.71
CA VAL A 174 8.93 -5.08 10.16
C VAL A 174 9.27 -6.49 10.57
N ALA A 175 10.25 -6.63 11.46
CA ALA A 175 10.58 -7.88 12.10
C ALA A 175 10.32 -7.83 13.60
N THR A 176 9.50 -8.75 14.10
CA THR A 176 9.19 -8.94 15.52
C THR A 176 9.59 -10.36 15.93
N ARG A 177 10.29 -10.48 17.06
CA ARG A 177 10.80 -11.78 17.50
C ARG A 177 9.76 -12.51 18.32
N LEU A 178 9.73 -13.83 18.14
CA LEU A 178 8.96 -14.74 18.98
C LEU A 178 9.92 -15.58 19.83
N LYS A 179 9.46 -16.00 21.01
CA LYS A 179 10.10 -17.08 21.78
C LYS A 179 9.95 -18.40 21.04
N ASP A 180 10.71 -19.41 21.46
CA ASP A 180 10.52 -20.80 21.01
C ASP A 180 9.14 -21.39 21.37
N THR A 181 8.39 -20.71 22.24
CA THR A 181 6.98 -21.03 22.58
C THR A 181 5.96 -20.35 21.67
N GLY A 182 6.40 -19.49 20.75
CA GLY A 182 5.53 -18.67 19.88
C GLY A 182 5.05 -17.35 20.50
N GLU A 183 5.38 -17.06 21.75
CA GLU A 183 5.03 -15.79 22.40
C GLU A 183 5.84 -14.61 21.83
N GLU A 184 5.19 -13.47 21.59
CA GLU A 184 5.87 -12.24 21.16
C GLU A 184 6.86 -11.73 22.22
N LEU A 185 8.00 -11.22 21.75
CA LEU A 185 8.99 -10.53 22.56
C LEU A 185 8.92 -9.02 22.31
N ALA A 186 9.13 -8.23 23.36
CA ALA A 186 9.27 -6.79 23.25
C ALA A 186 10.37 -6.41 22.25
N GLY A 187 10.05 -5.44 21.40
CA GLY A 187 10.93 -4.80 20.45
C GLY A 187 10.71 -5.27 19.01
N ALA A 188 10.93 -4.34 18.08
CA ALA A 188 10.86 -4.60 16.65
C ALA A 188 12.10 -4.05 15.94
N THR A 189 12.38 -4.59 14.75
CA THR A 189 13.31 -3.97 13.80
C THR A 189 12.52 -3.51 12.58
N ILE A 190 12.55 -2.21 12.30
CA ILE A 190 11.95 -1.64 11.11
C ILE A 190 13.04 -1.54 10.05
N TYR A 191 12.75 -2.04 8.86
CA TYR A 191 13.61 -1.92 7.69
C TYR A 191 12.95 -1.01 6.66
N ALA A 192 13.79 -0.29 5.91
CA ALA A 192 13.40 0.42 4.70
C ALA A 192 14.42 0.09 3.62
N GLU A 193 13.95 -0.26 2.44
CA GLU A 193 14.77 -0.64 1.31
C GLU A 193 14.35 0.12 0.06
N SER A 194 15.33 0.72 -0.60
CA SER A 194 15.17 1.32 -1.92
C SER A 194 16.35 0.92 -2.82
N THR A 195 17.47 1.65 -2.74
CA THR A 195 18.77 1.24 -3.31
C THR A 195 19.63 0.48 -2.31
N GLU A 196 19.46 0.79 -1.03
CA GLU A 196 20.17 0.17 0.09
C GLU A 196 19.17 -0.22 1.16
N VAL A 197 19.51 -1.23 1.96
CA VAL A 197 18.73 -1.63 3.13
C VAL A 197 19.18 -0.80 4.33
N GLN A 198 18.26 -0.03 4.89
CA GLN A 198 18.45 0.68 6.14
C GLN A 198 17.54 0.08 7.21
N LYS A 199 17.93 0.18 8.48
CA LYS A 199 17.14 -0.38 9.58
C LYS A 199 17.29 0.41 10.87
N VAL A 200 16.27 0.31 11.71
CA VAL A 200 16.28 0.83 13.08
C VAL A 200 15.72 -0.23 14.03
N ALA A 201 16.42 -0.46 15.15
CA ALA A 201 15.90 -1.27 16.24
C ALA A 201 15.12 -0.37 17.19
N VAL A 202 13.90 -0.78 17.52
CA VAL A 202 13.03 -0.06 18.44
C VAL A 202 12.79 -0.99 19.63
N PRO A 203 13.54 -0.84 20.73
CA PRO A 203 13.33 -1.65 21.92
C PRO A 203 12.02 -1.28 22.61
N ASP A 204 11.52 -2.17 23.47
CA ASP A 204 10.42 -1.90 24.40
C ASP A 204 9.10 -1.47 23.74
N ILE A 205 8.83 -1.96 22.53
CA ILE A 205 7.54 -1.82 21.85
C ILE A 205 6.90 -3.18 21.57
N TRP A 206 5.58 -3.19 21.43
CA TRP A 206 4.74 -4.36 21.24
C TRP A 206 3.75 -4.11 20.10
N ASN A 207 3.18 -5.18 19.54
CA ASN A 207 2.10 -5.11 18.55
C ASN A 207 2.44 -4.19 17.37
N THR A 208 3.67 -4.29 16.86
CA THR A 208 4.18 -3.36 15.85
C THR A 208 3.63 -3.71 14.48
N ARG A 209 2.97 -2.76 13.81
CA ARG A 209 2.43 -2.94 12.46
C ARG A 209 2.74 -1.74 11.58
N LEU A 210 3.21 -2.00 10.37
CA LEU A 210 3.44 -0.99 9.34
C LEU A 210 2.12 -0.48 8.81
N LEU A 211 2.02 0.84 8.68
CA LEU A 211 0.85 1.51 8.13
C LEU A 211 1.10 2.01 6.70
N SER A 212 2.29 2.55 6.42
CA SER A 212 2.66 3.00 5.07
C SER A 212 4.15 3.36 4.94
N TYR A 213 4.64 3.44 3.71
CA TYR A 213 5.91 4.08 3.35
C TYR A 213 5.61 5.25 2.41
N LEU A 214 5.66 6.48 2.92
CA LEU A 214 5.25 7.69 2.19
C LEU A 214 6.31 8.79 2.35
N ASP A 215 6.59 9.53 1.28
CA ASP A 215 7.48 10.69 1.28
C ASP A 215 8.85 10.42 1.95
N GLY A 216 9.40 9.22 1.72
CA GLY A 216 10.68 8.82 2.32
C GLY A 216 10.61 8.52 3.82
N LYS A 217 9.43 8.32 4.39
CA LYS A 217 9.20 7.98 5.80
C LYS A 217 8.39 6.69 5.95
N VAL A 218 8.77 5.87 6.92
CA VAL A 218 7.99 4.71 7.34
C VAL A 218 7.07 5.12 8.49
N TYR A 219 5.78 4.90 8.33
CA TYR A 219 4.77 5.08 9.36
C TYR A 219 4.34 3.73 9.89
N PHE A 220 4.30 3.59 11.22
CA PHE A 220 3.91 2.36 11.88
C PHE A 220 3.20 2.64 13.20
N ASP A 221 2.36 1.71 13.62
CA ASP A 221 1.73 1.71 14.93
C ASP A 221 2.42 0.71 15.85
N ALA A 222 2.53 1.06 17.13
CA ALA A 222 3.08 0.18 18.16
C ALA A 222 2.60 0.64 19.54
N SER A 223 2.60 -0.28 20.51
CA SER A 223 2.34 0.02 21.92
C SER A 223 3.61 -0.08 22.76
N THR A 224 3.68 0.66 23.87
CA THR A 224 4.78 0.55 24.86
C THR A 224 4.54 -0.58 25.87
N THR A 225 3.37 -1.22 25.84
CA THR A 225 3.00 -2.36 26.69
C THR A 225 2.25 -3.38 25.85
N GLN A 226 2.29 -4.66 26.24
CA GLN A 226 1.65 -5.73 25.49
C GLN A 226 0.14 -5.51 25.26
N ASP A 227 -0.57 -4.97 26.26
CA ASP A 227 -2.02 -4.71 26.20
C ASP A 227 -2.38 -3.22 26.12
N GLY A 228 -1.41 -2.37 25.76
CA GLY A 228 -1.61 -0.92 25.77
C GLY A 228 -2.22 -0.37 24.48
N ASP A 229 -2.69 0.88 24.56
CA ASP A 229 -3.04 1.66 23.36
C ASP A 229 -1.84 1.77 22.42
N SER A 230 -2.10 1.78 21.11
CA SER A 230 -1.05 2.01 20.11
C SER A 230 -0.90 3.51 19.81
N GLY A 231 0.32 3.91 19.47
CA GLY A 231 0.63 5.27 19.03
C GLY A 231 1.22 5.26 17.63
N LEU A 232 1.02 6.36 16.88
CA LEU A 232 1.69 6.53 15.59
C LEU A 232 3.16 6.87 15.79
N TYR A 233 4.03 6.17 15.07
CA TYR A 233 5.45 6.48 14.95
C TYR A 233 5.78 6.81 13.50
N GLU A 234 6.70 7.75 13.31
CA GLU A 234 7.36 8.00 12.02
C GLU A 234 8.85 7.71 12.13
N TRP A 235 9.43 7.11 11.10
CA TRP A 235 10.87 6.92 10.99
C TRP A 235 11.35 7.33 9.60
N THR A 236 12.34 8.23 9.56
CA THR A 236 13.09 8.53 8.35
C THR A 236 14.29 7.58 8.26
N PRO A 237 14.43 6.77 7.20
CA PRO A 237 15.59 5.92 6.99
C PRO A 237 16.90 6.71 7.15
N GLY A 238 17.84 6.14 7.92
CA GLY A 238 19.14 6.75 8.20
C GLY A 238 19.19 7.50 9.53
N THR A 239 18.03 7.80 10.12
CA THR A 239 17.95 8.31 11.50
C THR A 239 18.04 7.16 12.52
N SER A 240 18.60 7.45 13.69
CA SER A 240 18.89 6.44 14.71
C SER A 240 17.68 5.99 15.54
N LYS A 241 16.57 6.72 15.49
CA LYS A 241 15.35 6.42 16.25
C LYS A 241 14.09 6.95 15.55
N PRO A 242 12.95 6.25 15.64
CA PRO A 242 11.65 6.80 15.28
C PRO A 242 11.21 7.94 16.21
N VAL A 243 10.24 8.73 15.75
CA VAL A 243 9.57 9.78 16.51
C VAL A 243 8.11 9.39 16.72
N GLN A 244 7.65 9.38 17.97
CA GLN A 244 6.24 9.15 18.29
C GLN A 244 5.41 10.43 18.05
N LEU A 245 4.37 10.31 17.23
CA LEU A 245 3.41 11.36 16.92
C LEU A 245 2.21 11.25 17.87
N LYS A 246 2.39 11.72 19.11
CA LYS A 246 1.41 11.58 20.21
C LYS A 246 0.02 12.15 19.93
N ALA A 247 -0.12 13.03 18.94
CA ALA A 247 -1.40 13.62 18.57
C ALA A 247 -2.30 12.69 17.73
N VAL A 248 -1.78 11.53 17.31
CA VAL A 248 -2.51 10.51 16.54
C VAL A 248 -2.51 9.19 17.33
N PRO A 249 -3.44 9.02 18.29
CA PRO A 249 -3.58 7.77 19.04
C PRO A 249 -4.23 6.69 18.17
N ASN A 250 -3.97 5.42 18.47
CA ASN A 250 -4.56 4.24 17.83
C ASN A 250 -4.71 4.38 16.30
N PRO A 251 -3.62 4.70 15.58
CA PRO A 251 -3.69 4.90 14.14
C PRO A 251 -4.00 3.58 13.41
N MET A 252 -4.77 3.68 12.33
CA MET A 252 -5.16 2.54 11.51
C MET A 252 -4.61 2.63 10.08
N ALA A 253 -4.38 3.84 9.59
CA ALA A 253 -3.82 4.11 8.26
C ALA A 253 -3.25 5.54 8.21
N VAL A 254 -2.30 5.79 7.31
CA VAL A 254 -1.72 7.12 7.04
C VAL A 254 -1.76 7.37 5.53
N SER A 255 -2.15 8.57 5.12
CA SER A 255 -2.27 8.99 3.72
C SER A 255 -1.12 9.89 3.26
N SER A 256 -0.92 9.96 1.94
CA SER A 256 0.03 10.86 1.26
C SER A 256 -0.32 12.35 1.46
N ALA A 257 -1.57 12.68 1.82
CA ALA A 257 -2.01 14.05 2.12
C ALA A 257 -1.70 14.51 3.56
N GLY A 258 -0.96 13.71 4.35
CA GLY A 258 -0.67 14.02 5.74
C GLY A 258 -1.91 13.92 6.62
N THR A 259 -2.75 12.92 6.39
CA THR A 259 -3.87 12.56 7.28
C THR A 259 -3.73 11.13 7.77
N ALA A 260 -4.41 10.81 8.87
CA ALA A 260 -4.44 9.47 9.44
C ALA A 260 -5.85 9.09 9.89
N GLY A 261 -6.21 7.84 9.64
CA GLY A 261 -7.35 7.21 10.29
C GLY A 261 -6.96 6.82 11.71
N SER A 262 -7.78 7.16 12.70
CA SER A 262 -7.51 6.88 14.11
C SER A 262 -8.76 6.29 14.77
N LEU A 263 -8.58 5.18 15.50
CA LEU A 263 -9.62 4.58 16.32
C LEU A 263 -9.80 5.40 17.60
N THR A 264 -10.99 5.99 17.77
CA THR A 264 -11.26 6.91 18.89
C THR A 264 -12.15 6.31 19.97
N THR A 265 -12.88 5.25 19.66
CA THR A 265 -13.74 4.54 20.60
C THR A 265 -13.86 3.11 20.12
N LEU A 266 -13.67 2.16 21.02
CA LEU A 266 -13.92 0.74 20.80
C LEU A 266 -14.71 0.21 21.99
N ASN A 267 -15.89 -0.35 21.74
CA ASN A 267 -16.68 -1.09 22.71
C ASN A 267 -17.38 -2.26 22.02
N ASP A 268 -17.98 -3.15 22.79
CA ASP A 268 -18.60 -4.40 22.30
C ASP A 268 -19.74 -4.19 21.28
N GLN A 269 -20.27 -2.97 21.14
CA GLN A 269 -21.43 -2.69 20.28
C GLN A 269 -21.14 -1.68 19.17
N SER A 270 -20.01 -0.97 19.24
CA SER A 270 -19.68 0.10 18.32
C SER A 270 -18.20 0.48 18.39
N SER A 271 -17.65 0.84 17.24
CA SER A 271 -16.41 1.61 17.18
C SER A 271 -16.66 2.94 16.47
N CYS A 272 -15.81 3.91 16.76
CA CYS A 272 -15.78 5.18 16.04
C CYS A 272 -14.36 5.49 15.63
N SER A 273 -14.20 5.92 14.38
CA SER A 273 -12.94 6.38 13.82
C SER A 273 -13.00 7.87 13.51
N SER A 274 -11.85 8.53 13.54
CA SER A 274 -11.69 9.94 13.15
C SER A 274 -10.59 10.07 12.12
N LEU A 275 -10.78 10.99 11.18
CA LEU A 275 -9.72 11.44 10.30
C LEU A 275 -8.99 12.61 10.97
N LEU A 276 -7.70 12.45 11.20
CA LEU A 276 -6.83 13.43 11.87
C LEU A 276 -5.77 13.96 10.91
N THR A 277 -5.28 15.18 11.10
CA THR A 277 -4.07 15.65 10.41
C THR A 277 -2.81 15.07 11.05
N VAL A 278 -1.77 14.86 10.25
CA VAL A 278 -0.43 14.44 10.69
C VAL A 278 0.52 15.64 10.50
N PRO A 279 1.38 15.99 11.48
CA PRO A 279 1.58 15.33 12.77
C PRO A 279 0.70 15.87 13.91
N PHE A 280 -0.16 16.87 13.64
CA PHE A 280 -0.78 17.69 14.70
C PHE A 280 -2.07 17.12 15.33
N GLY A 281 -2.63 16.03 14.80
CA GLY A 281 -3.83 15.40 15.34
C GLY A 281 -5.11 16.23 15.23
N LYS A 282 -5.17 17.24 14.37
CA LYS A 282 -6.38 18.04 14.20
C LYS A 282 -7.46 17.17 13.58
N ARG A 283 -8.56 16.94 14.30
CA ARG A 283 -9.70 16.20 13.78
C ARG A 283 -10.37 16.96 12.64
N LEU A 284 -10.44 16.33 11.47
CA LEU A 284 -11.15 16.82 10.29
C LEU A 284 -12.63 16.43 10.37
N TRP A 285 -12.90 15.15 10.62
CA TRP A 285 -14.25 14.61 10.86
C TRP A 285 -14.18 13.29 11.64
N ARG A 286 -15.35 12.78 12.05
CA ARG A 286 -15.53 11.52 12.80
C ARG A 286 -16.70 10.75 12.21
N THR A 287 -16.60 9.43 12.20
CA THR A 287 -17.70 8.51 11.89
C THR A 287 -17.77 7.38 12.92
N CYS A 288 -18.97 6.85 13.14
CA CYS A 288 -19.21 5.65 13.95
C CYS A 288 -19.91 4.55 13.13
N ASP A 289 -20.06 4.77 11.83
CA ASP A 289 -20.61 3.80 10.89
C ASP A 289 -19.50 2.94 10.26
N TYR A 290 -18.25 3.45 10.27
CA TYR A 290 -17.12 2.85 9.59
C TYR A 290 -15.82 2.95 10.40
N LEU A 291 -14.92 2.00 10.16
CA LEU A 291 -13.50 2.09 10.52
C LEU A 291 -12.70 2.60 9.33
N ILE A 292 -11.79 3.55 9.53
CA ILE A 292 -10.87 4.03 8.49
C ILE A 292 -9.71 3.04 8.39
N THR A 293 -9.65 2.27 7.32
CA THR A 293 -8.68 1.17 7.15
C THR A 293 -7.60 1.48 6.11
N GLY A 294 -7.78 2.52 5.28
CA GLY A 294 -6.82 2.87 4.25
C GLY A 294 -7.20 4.15 3.49
N PHE A 295 -6.42 4.46 2.46
CA PHE A 295 -6.63 5.61 1.57
C PHE A 295 -6.28 5.22 0.14
N THR A 296 -6.93 5.82 -0.86
CA THR A 296 -6.42 5.79 -2.23
C THR A 296 -5.05 6.50 -2.33
N PRO A 297 -4.23 6.19 -3.36
CA PRO A 297 -2.93 6.84 -3.57
C PRO A 297 -2.98 8.38 -3.55
N ASP A 298 -3.98 8.98 -4.20
CA ASP A 298 -4.22 10.43 -4.20
C ASP A 298 -4.75 11.01 -2.88
N ALA A 299 -5.02 10.14 -1.88
CA ALA A 299 -5.62 10.44 -0.59
C ALA A 299 -6.98 11.16 -0.64
N ALA A 300 -7.65 11.20 -1.80
CA ALA A 300 -8.96 11.83 -1.95
C ALA A 300 -10.09 10.94 -1.42
N THR A 301 -9.85 9.63 -1.35
CA THR A 301 -10.80 8.63 -0.88
C THR A 301 -10.24 7.87 0.33
N VAL A 302 -11.07 7.75 1.36
CA VAL A 302 -10.86 6.88 2.51
C VAL A 302 -11.42 5.50 2.20
N ILE A 303 -10.65 4.46 2.45
CA ILE A 303 -11.12 3.08 2.46
C ILE A 303 -11.66 2.76 3.86
N ALA A 304 -12.84 2.17 3.90
CA ALA A 304 -13.54 1.85 5.13
C ALA A 304 -13.88 0.38 5.29
N GLY A 305 -13.75 -0.10 6.52
CA GLY A 305 -14.27 -1.37 6.98
C GLY A 305 -15.52 -1.20 7.87
N PRO A 306 -16.11 -2.31 8.34
CA PRO A 306 -17.23 -2.28 9.27
C PRO A 306 -16.87 -1.58 10.57
N LYS A 307 -17.86 -0.99 11.24
CA LYS A 307 -17.71 -0.45 12.61
C LYS A 307 -17.36 -1.50 13.67
N TYR A 308 -17.34 -2.78 13.32
CA TYR A 308 -16.96 -3.88 14.21
C TYR A 308 -16.42 -5.00 13.33
N GLN A 309 -15.24 -5.49 13.67
CA GLN A 309 -14.61 -6.60 12.97
C GLN A 309 -14.67 -7.82 13.87
N ASP A 310 -15.49 -8.78 13.49
CA ASP A 310 -15.53 -10.10 14.11
C ASP A 310 -15.60 -11.21 13.06
N GLY A 311 -15.05 -12.35 13.43
CA GLY A 311 -15.10 -13.56 12.61
C GLY A 311 -14.12 -13.57 11.44
N TYR A 312 -14.51 -14.28 10.39
CA TYR A 312 -13.65 -14.72 9.29
C TYR A 312 -13.30 -13.61 8.27
N GLY A 313 -14.17 -12.62 8.11
CA GLY A 313 -13.97 -11.53 7.17
C GLY A 313 -15.01 -10.44 7.35
N ASP A 314 -14.71 -9.26 6.80
CA ASP A 314 -15.54 -8.08 6.90
C ASP A 314 -16.82 -8.23 6.07
N GLY A 315 -17.96 -7.92 6.69
CA GLY A 315 -19.27 -7.96 6.02
C GLY A 315 -19.51 -6.83 5.02
N ILE A 316 -18.73 -5.75 5.13
CA ILE A 316 -18.80 -4.56 4.27
C ILE A 316 -17.41 -4.04 3.95
N ALA A 317 -17.27 -3.40 2.80
CA ALA A 317 -16.17 -2.52 2.45
C ALA A 317 -16.76 -1.21 1.91
N GLY A 318 -16.11 -0.08 2.18
CA GLY A 318 -16.63 1.24 1.81
C GLY A 318 -15.57 2.16 1.28
N ALA A 319 -16.03 3.20 0.56
CA ALA A 319 -15.24 4.32 0.11
C ALA A 319 -15.92 5.61 0.58
N LEU A 320 -15.18 6.50 1.27
CA LEU A 320 -15.67 7.78 1.75
C LEU A 320 -14.85 8.92 1.16
N ASN A 321 -15.47 10.07 0.95
CA ASN A 321 -14.77 11.28 0.59
C ASN A 321 -13.86 11.71 1.75
N ALA A 322 -12.54 11.81 1.53
CA ALA A 322 -11.60 12.12 2.60
C ALA A 322 -11.78 13.53 3.19
N LYS A 323 -12.35 14.48 2.43
CA LYS A 323 -12.57 15.85 2.90
C LYS A 323 -13.81 15.97 3.79
N THR A 324 -14.89 15.27 3.45
CA THR A 324 -16.19 15.45 4.09
C THR A 324 -16.63 14.28 4.97
N GLY A 325 -16.02 13.10 4.82
CA GLY A 325 -16.47 11.86 5.44
C GLY A 325 -17.78 11.32 4.86
N MET A 326 -18.24 11.83 3.71
CA MET A 326 -19.46 11.34 3.06
C MET A 326 -19.20 10.01 2.35
N LEU A 327 -20.13 9.07 2.48
CA LEU A 327 -20.09 7.81 1.75
C LEU A 327 -20.15 8.07 0.23
N LEU A 328 -19.15 7.56 -0.49
CA LEU A 328 -19.16 7.48 -1.95
C LEU A 328 -19.86 6.19 -2.37
N HIS A 329 -19.43 5.07 -1.80
CA HIS A 329 -20.01 3.76 -2.09
C HIS A 329 -19.72 2.74 -0.99
N GLU A 330 -20.61 1.75 -0.85
CA GLU A 330 -20.49 0.61 0.05
C GLU A 330 -20.75 -0.70 -0.71
N TRP A 331 -19.91 -1.70 -0.47
CA TRP A 331 -20.08 -3.07 -0.94
C TRP A 331 -20.35 -3.98 0.25
N SER A 332 -21.25 -4.95 0.07
CA SER A 332 -21.54 -5.99 1.07
C SER A 332 -21.19 -7.38 0.53
N GLY A 333 -20.62 -8.22 1.39
CA GLY A 333 -20.07 -9.53 1.04
C GLY A 333 -19.34 -10.17 2.22
N VAL A 334 -18.38 -11.05 1.94
CA VAL A 334 -17.42 -11.56 2.93
C VAL A 334 -16.03 -11.20 2.38
N PHE A 335 -15.36 -10.23 3.02
CA PHE A 335 -14.11 -9.66 2.53
C PHE A 335 -12.97 -9.96 3.50
N ARG A 336 -11.94 -10.65 3.02
CA ARG A 336 -10.73 -10.94 3.81
C ARG A 336 -9.73 -9.79 3.79
N GLN A 337 -9.72 -9.02 2.70
CA GLN A 337 -8.85 -7.85 2.50
C GLN A 337 -9.57 -6.82 1.63
N SER A 338 -9.28 -5.53 1.87
CA SER A 338 -9.70 -4.41 1.03
C SER A 338 -8.51 -3.48 0.81
N VAL A 339 -8.10 -3.28 -0.45
CA VAL A 339 -6.88 -2.54 -0.82
C VAL A 339 -7.16 -1.69 -2.05
N PRO A 340 -6.82 -0.40 -2.07
CA PRO A 340 -6.96 0.43 -3.27
C PRO A 340 -6.05 -0.12 -4.39
N GLU A 341 -6.58 -0.23 -5.61
CA GLU A 341 -5.74 -0.50 -6.79
C GLU A 341 -5.15 0.80 -7.35
N ASP A 342 -5.99 1.82 -7.40
CA ASP A 342 -5.73 3.17 -7.91
C ASP A 342 -6.78 4.13 -7.30
N ASP A 343 -6.82 5.39 -7.75
CA ASP A 343 -7.73 6.43 -7.22
C ASP A 343 -9.23 6.17 -7.52
N GLN A 344 -9.53 5.21 -8.39
CA GLN A 344 -10.87 4.92 -8.88
C GLN A 344 -11.35 3.51 -8.56
N HIS A 345 -10.46 2.61 -8.14
CA HIS A 345 -10.76 1.20 -7.98
C HIS A 345 -10.32 0.66 -6.63
N LEU A 346 -11.20 -0.13 -6.02
CA LEU A 346 -10.94 -0.90 -4.81
C LEU A 346 -10.87 -2.38 -5.16
N LEU A 347 -9.85 -3.07 -4.66
CA LEU A 347 -9.76 -4.53 -4.70
C LEU A 347 -10.29 -5.12 -3.40
N LEU A 348 -11.11 -6.15 -3.55
CA LEU A 348 -11.72 -6.90 -2.45
C LEU A 348 -11.35 -8.37 -2.62
N LEU A 349 -10.60 -8.94 -1.67
CA LEU A 349 -10.44 -10.39 -1.61
C LEU A 349 -11.70 -10.98 -0.99
N ALA A 350 -12.52 -11.61 -1.84
CA ALA A 350 -13.87 -12.01 -1.48
C ALA A 350 -14.09 -13.52 -1.67
N ASP A 351 -14.88 -14.10 -0.78
CA ASP A 351 -15.38 -15.48 -0.88
C ASP A 351 -16.83 -15.57 -0.36
N ASN A 352 -17.38 -16.79 -0.21
CA ASN A 352 -18.73 -17.01 0.34
C ASN A 352 -18.69 -17.71 1.72
N GLY A 353 -17.57 -17.59 2.44
CA GLY A 353 -17.30 -18.27 3.70
C GLY A 353 -16.04 -19.13 3.66
N GLU A 354 -15.70 -19.66 4.83
CA GLU A 354 -14.52 -20.49 5.04
C GLU A 354 -14.47 -21.68 4.06
N GLU A 355 -13.27 -21.96 3.53
CA GLU A 355 -12.99 -23.02 2.55
C GLU A 355 -13.73 -22.92 1.20
N THR A 356 -14.44 -21.82 0.93
CA THR A 356 -15.08 -21.60 -0.37
C THR A 356 -14.09 -21.03 -1.40
N PRO A 357 -14.32 -21.23 -2.72
CA PRO A 357 -13.50 -20.57 -3.73
C PRO A 357 -13.53 -19.06 -3.57
N ALA A 358 -12.35 -18.45 -3.54
CA ALA A 358 -12.16 -17.01 -3.41
C ALA A 358 -11.84 -16.37 -4.77
N SER A 359 -12.04 -15.06 -4.85
CA SER A 359 -11.66 -14.22 -5.99
C SER A 359 -11.23 -12.85 -5.48
N ILE A 360 -10.26 -12.23 -6.15
CA ILE A 360 -10.06 -10.79 -6.07
C ILE A 360 -11.13 -10.16 -6.96
N VAL A 361 -11.90 -9.25 -6.39
CA VAL A 361 -12.93 -8.47 -7.07
C VAL A 361 -12.44 -7.04 -7.19
N ARG A 362 -12.55 -6.45 -8.37
CA ARG A 362 -12.23 -5.05 -8.62
C ARG A 362 -13.52 -4.27 -8.75
N CYS A 363 -13.68 -3.23 -7.93
CA CYS A 363 -14.88 -2.40 -7.90
C CYS A 363 -14.56 -0.93 -8.18
N THR A 364 -15.32 -0.30 -9.08
CA THR A 364 -15.20 1.13 -9.38
C THR A 364 -15.88 1.95 -8.29
N ILE A 365 -15.14 2.83 -7.63
CA ILE A 365 -15.59 3.61 -6.46
C ILE A 365 -16.79 4.51 -6.79
N SER A 366 -16.78 5.16 -7.96
CA SER A 366 -17.80 6.14 -8.32
C SER A 366 -19.14 5.54 -8.73
N THR A 367 -19.18 4.27 -9.14
CA THR A 367 -20.38 3.63 -9.69
C THR A 367 -20.83 2.40 -8.89
N GLY A 368 -19.92 1.80 -8.12
CA GLY A 368 -20.15 0.54 -7.44
C GLY A 368 -20.02 -0.71 -8.29
N ALA A 369 -19.83 -0.57 -9.60
CA ALA A 369 -19.72 -1.70 -10.50
C ALA A 369 -18.51 -2.55 -10.14
N CYS A 370 -18.66 -3.87 -10.17
CA CYS A 370 -17.60 -4.81 -9.83
C CYS A 370 -17.41 -5.87 -10.92
N GLU A 371 -16.18 -6.36 -11.02
CA GLU A 371 -15.77 -7.45 -11.90
C GLU A 371 -14.82 -8.40 -11.16
N ARG A 372 -14.78 -9.68 -11.54
CA ARG A 372 -13.78 -10.61 -11.01
C ARG A 372 -12.43 -10.32 -11.65
N ALA A 373 -11.48 -9.84 -10.86
CA ALA A 373 -10.12 -9.60 -11.31
C ALA A 373 -9.31 -10.90 -11.42
N THR A 374 -9.68 -11.91 -10.65
CA THR A 374 -9.13 -13.27 -10.76
C THR A 374 -10.24 -14.30 -10.99
N PRO A 375 -9.95 -15.47 -11.58
CA PRO A 375 -10.90 -16.58 -11.56
C PRO A 375 -11.25 -17.00 -10.13
N LEU A 376 -12.41 -17.62 -9.94
CA LEU A 376 -12.74 -18.30 -8.68
C LEU A 376 -11.81 -19.50 -8.51
N ALA A 377 -11.03 -19.50 -7.44
CA ALA A 377 -10.06 -20.55 -7.18
C ALA A 377 -10.11 -21.00 -5.72
N LYS A 378 -9.83 -22.29 -5.50
CA LYS A 378 -9.46 -22.80 -4.18
C LYS A 378 -7.96 -22.63 -3.98
N GLY A 379 -7.56 -22.50 -2.72
CA GLY A 379 -6.15 -22.36 -2.33
C GLY A 379 -5.80 -20.93 -1.96
N GLN A 380 -4.51 -20.66 -1.89
CA GLN A 380 -4.00 -19.41 -1.37
C GLN A 380 -4.18 -18.26 -2.38
N LEU A 381 -4.86 -17.21 -1.95
CA LEU A 381 -5.09 -15.97 -2.70
C LEU A 381 -4.94 -14.82 -1.72
N LEU A 382 -4.08 -13.85 -2.04
CA LEU A 382 -3.79 -12.67 -1.22
C LEU A 382 -3.63 -11.46 -2.13
N ILE A 383 -4.09 -10.29 -1.69
CA ILE A 383 -3.67 -9.01 -2.26
C ILE A 383 -2.38 -8.61 -1.52
N GLY A 384 -1.36 -8.24 -2.29
CA GLY A 384 -0.07 -7.82 -1.76
C GLY A 384 -0.09 -6.39 -1.23
N SER A 385 0.96 -6.07 -0.47
CA SER A 385 1.13 -4.82 0.26
C SER A 385 2.02 -3.79 -0.43
#